data_AF-A0A7W6M891-F1
#
_entry.id   AF-A0A7W6M891-F1
#
_cell.length_a   1.000
_cell.length_b   1.000
_cell.length_c   1.000
_cell.angle_alpha   90.00
_cell.angle_beta   90.00
_cell.angle_gamma   90.00
#
_symmetry.space_group_name_H-M   'P 1'
#
loop_
_entity.id
_entity.type
_entity.pdbx_description
1 polymer ?
#
loop_
_entity_poly.entity_id
_entity_poly.type
_entity_poly.pdbx_seq_one_letter_code
_entity_poly.pdbx_strand_id
1 'polypeptide(L)'
;MITTDAPKTPEATLVTAIIMQAYRDLFVTVRQESNASFTTQSDQDQAITFLTDRSGTLARHRNDLCSLIGWDGNVLAARLRAMMEGDDFPHPSTDPKPAARAQHEAAVERLRRRWQDLKSPPKRPAILVGNLIAAE
;
A
#
# COMPACT_ATOMS: atom_id res chain seq x y z
N MET A 1 31.36 7.63 -1.81
CA MET A 1 30.77 8.54 -2.82
C MET A 1 30.17 7.68 -3.91
N ILE A 2 28.85 7.51 -3.93
CA ILE A 2 28.17 6.79 -5.03
C ILE A 2 27.59 7.87 -5.91
N THR A 3 28.23 8.08 -7.06
CA THR A 3 27.81 8.99 -8.10
C THR A 3 26.68 8.31 -8.86
N THR A 4 25.42 8.66 -8.56
CA THR A 4 24.25 8.16 -9.29
C THR A 4 23.69 9.27 -10.17
N ASP A 5 24.48 9.71 -11.14
CA ASP A 5 24.00 10.60 -12.21
C ASP A 5 23.84 9.78 -13.50
N ALA A 6 22.97 8.76 -13.43
CA ALA A 6 22.44 8.15 -14.63
C ALA A 6 21.34 9.09 -15.15
N PRO A 7 21.33 9.46 -16.45
CA PRO A 7 20.28 10.32 -17.00
C PRO A 7 18.92 9.63 -16.79
N LYS A 8 18.03 10.31 -16.06
CA LYS A 8 16.67 9.83 -15.81
C LYS A 8 15.92 9.82 -17.14
N THR A 9 15.70 8.64 -17.70
CA THR A 9 14.87 8.51 -18.90
C THR A 9 13.40 8.81 -18.56
N PRO A 10 12.58 9.20 -19.54
CA PRO A 10 11.14 9.36 -19.34
C PRO A 10 10.47 8.12 -18.75
N GLU A 11 10.92 6.93 -19.18
CA GLU A 11 10.44 5.63 -18.70
C GLU A 11 10.80 5.42 -17.24
N ALA A 12 12.05 5.71 -16.84
CA ALA A 12 12.47 5.62 -15.44
C ALA A 12 11.66 6.59 -14.54
N THR A 13 11.35 7.78 -15.06
CA THR A 13 10.51 8.76 -14.37
C THR A 13 9.08 8.27 -14.20
N LEU A 14 8.48 7.72 -15.27
CA LEU A 14 7.14 7.14 -15.24
C LEU A 14 7.05 5.96 -14.25
N VAL A 15 7.99 5.03 -14.32
CA VAL A 15 8.05 3.88 -13.40
C VAL A 15 8.15 4.35 -11.96
N THR A 16 9.05 5.31 -11.68
CA THR A 16 9.18 5.89 -10.33
C THR A 16 7.86 6.51 -9.87
N ALA A 17 7.16 7.24 -10.75
CA ALA A 17 5.87 7.83 -10.43
C ALA A 17 4.80 6.76 -10.11
N ILE A 18 4.76 5.64 -10.85
CA ILE A 18 3.84 4.52 -10.59
C ILE A 18 4.09 3.94 -9.20
N ILE A 19 5.35 3.62 -8.87
CA ILE A 19 5.70 3.06 -7.55
C ILE A 19 5.40 4.05 -6.42
N MET A 20 5.71 5.33 -6.62
CA MET A 20 5.42 6.38 -5.63
C MET A 20 3.92 6.61 -5.46
N GLN A 21 3.13 6.48 -6.52
CA GLN A 21 1.67 6.58 -6.43
C GLN A 21 1.11 5.40 -5.62
N ALA A 22 1.49 4.16 -5.96
CA ALA A 22 1.08 2.98 -5.19
C ALA A 22 1.49 3.11 -3.71
N TYR A 23 2.69 3.64 -3.43
CA TYR A 23 3.13 3.89 -2.06
C TYR A 23 2.25 4.93 -1.34
N ARG A 24 1.84 6.01 -2.03
CA ARG A 24 0.90 6.99 -1.47
C ARG A 24 -0.47 6.37 -1.20
N ASP A 25 -0.94 5.50 -2.10
CA ASP A 25 -2.23 4.82 -1.97
C ASP A 25 -2.29 3.84 -0.79
N LEU A 26 -1.14 3.44 -0.22
CA LEU A 26 -1.12 2.74 1.08
C LEU A 26 -1.72 3.57 2.22
N PHE A 27 -1.69 4.89 2.11
CA PHE A 27 -2.12 5.80 3.17
C PHE A 27 -3.42 6.48 2.78
N VAL A 28 -4.55 5.88 3.18
CA VAL A 28 -5.86 6.49 2.96
C VAL A 28 -5.92 7.85 3.67
N THR A 29 -6.20 8.90 2.89
CA THR A 29 -6.52 10.24 3.39
C THR A 29 -8.04 10.44 3.38
N VAL A 30 -8.76 9.85 4.35
CA VAL A 30 -10.18 10.21 4.51
C VAL A 30 -10.24 11.60 5.16
N ARG A 31 -10.58 12.64 4.39
CA ARG A 31 -11.14 13.85 4.98
C ARG A 31 -12.62 13.58 5.26
N GLN A 32 -13.00 13.60 6.53
CA GLN A 32 -14.39 13.38 6.97
C GLN A 32 -15.33 14.55 6.66
N GLU A 33 -14.82 15.65 6.14
CA GLU A 33 -15.59 16.86 5.87
C GLU A 33 -15.46 17.21 4.38
N SER A 34 -16.55 16.99 3.64
CA SER A 34 -16.83 17.50 2.29
C SER A 34 -15.82 17.18 1.17
N ASN A 35 -16.19 16.21 0.32
CA ASN A 35 -15.83 16.12 -1.11
C ASN A 35 -14.34 16.22 -1.52
N ALA A 36 -13.44 15.46 -0.89
CA ALA A 36 -12.23 14.96 -1.56
C ALA A 36 -11.51 13.88 -0.72
N SER A 37 -11.82 12.61 -0.97
CA SER A 37 -10.90 11.49 -0.71
C SER A 37 -10.60 10.86 -2.06
N PHE A 38 -9.36 10.96 -2.55
CA PHE A 38 -8.95 10.44 -3.86
C PHE A 38 -8.64 8.94 -3.84
N THR A 39 -8.30 8.39 -2.68
CA THR A 39 -7.96 6.97 -2.50
C THR A 39 -9.06 6.30 -1.70
N THR A 40 -9.72 5.30 -2.28
CA THR A 40 -10.72 4.45 -1.61
C THR A 40 -10.02 3.33 -0.82
N GLN A 41 -10.75 2.65 0.06
CA GLN A 41 -10.24 1.44 0.70
C GLN A 41 -9.89 0.35 -0.32
N SER A 42 -10.62 0.26 -1.43
CA SER A 42 -10.29 -0.68 -2.51
C SER A 42 -8.94 -0.34 -3.16
N ASP A 43 -8.64 0.95 -3.34
CA ASP A 43 -7.37 1.39 -3.91
C ASP A 43 -6.21 1.08 -2.96
N GLN A 44 -6.42 1.27 -1.65
CA GLN A 44 -5.46 0.87 -0.62
C GLN A 44 -5.19 -0.64 -0.65
N ASP A 45 -6.23 -1.47 -0.74
CA ASP A 45 -6.07 -2.93 -0.80
C ASP A 45 -5.32 -3.37 -2.06
N GLN A 46 -5.61 -2.75 -3.21
CA GLN A 46 -4.87 -2.99 -4.46
C GLN A 46 -3.41 -2.57 -4.34
N ALA A 47 -3.14 -1.42 -3.73
CA ALA A 47 -1.77 -0.94 -3.49
C ALA A 47 -1.00 -1.88 -2.55
N ILE A 48 -1.62 -2.33 -1.45
CA ILE A 48 -1.05 -3.33 -0.55
C ILE A 48 -0.69 -4.59 -1.34
N THR A 49 -1.64 -5.13 -2.11
CA THR A 49 -1.46 -6.35 -2.91
C THR A 49 -0.31 -6.18 -3.90
N PHE A 50 -0.34 -5.14 -4.73
CA PHE A 50 0.69 -4.86 -5.73
C PHE A 50 2.09 -4.72 -5.12
N LEU A 51 2.21 -3.96 -4.04
CA LEU A 51 3.50 -3.68 -3.42
C LEU A 51 4.04 -4.83 -2.57
N THR A 52 3.18 -5.71 -2.04
CA THR A 52 3.59 -6.69 -1.01
C THR A 52 3.39 -8.15 -1.40
N ASP A 53 2.69 -8.47 -2.48
CA ASP A 53 2.51 -9.86 -2.91
C ASP A 53 3.86 -10.55 -3.19
N ARG A 54 3.95 -11.80 -2.73
CA ARG A 54 5.13 -12.65 -2.90
C ARG A 54 5.20 -13.31 -4.28
N SER A 55 4.05 -13.51 -4.92
CA SER A 55 3.94 -14.22 -6.19
C SER A 55 2.68 -13.76 -6.95
N GLY A 56 2.49 -14.26 -8.17
CA GLY A 56 1.35 -13.90 -9.01
C GLY A 56 1.67 -12.80 -10.03
N THR A 57 0.64 -12.38 -10.76
CA THR A 57 0.79 -11.42 -11.87
C THR A 57 1.22 -10.04 -11.39
N LEU A 58 0.64 -9.53 -10.29
CA LEU A 58 1.01 -8.23 -9.73
C LEU A 58 2.45 -8.21 -9.21
N ALA A 59 2.89 -9.28 -8.53
CA ALA A 59 4.27 -9.40 -8.05
C ALA A 59 5.28 -9.43 -9.21
N ARG A 60 4.98 -10.17 -10.29
CA ARG A 60 5.81 -10.17 -11.52
C ARG A 60 5.86 -8.78 -12.14
N HIS A 61 4.71 -8.14 -12.32
CA HIS A 61 4.62 -6.81 -12.90
C HIS A 61 5.40 -5.75 -12.10
N ARG A 62 5.30 -5.78 -10.75
CA ARG A 62 6.10 -4.92 -9.87
C ARG A 62 7.60 -5.16 -10.10
N ASN A 63 8.03 -6.42 -10.17
CA ASN A 63 9.44 -6.74 -10.37
C ASN A 63 9.95 -6.28 -11.75
N ASP A 64 9.15 -6.46 -12.79
CA ASP A 64 9.45 -5.96 -14.14
C ASP A 64 9.62 -4.43 -14.12
N LEU A 65 8.68 -3.71 -13.50
CA LEU A 65 8.76 -2.25 -13.33
C LEU A 65 10.01 -1.84 -12.54
N CYS A 66 10.26 -2.43 -11.37
CA CYS A 66 11.44 -2.11 -10.57
C CYS A 66 12.75 -2.36 -11.33
N SER A 67 12.82 -3.41 -12.15
CA SER A 67 14.03 -3.72 -12.93
C SER A 67 14.41 -2.61 -13.92
N LEU A 68 13.41 -1.89 -14.48
CA LEU A 68 13.62 -0.77 -15.41
C LEU A 68 14.34 0.43 -14.75
N ILE A 69 14.27 0.54 -13.43
CA ILE A 69 14.96 1.59 -12.65
C ILE A 69 16.11 1.03 -11.81
N GLY A 70 16.54 -0.21 -12.07
CA GLY A 70 17.64 -0.87 -11.37
C GLY A 70 17.32 -1.27 -9.92
N TRP A 71 16.03 -1.39 -9.58
CA TRP A 71 15.57 -1.80 -8.25
C TRP A 71 15.20 -3.29 -8.24
N ASP A 72 15.40 -3.94 -7.10
CA ASP A 72 14.84 -5.27 -6.85
C ASP A 72 13.45 -5.14 -6.20
N GLY A 73 12.41 -5.47 -6.96
CA GLY A 73 11.02 -5.39 -6.51
C GLY A 73 10.69 -6.36 -5.37
N ASN A 74 11.40 -7.50 -5.24
CA ASN A 74 11.20 -8.41 -4.12
C ASN A 74 11.79 -7.86 -2.82
N VAL A 75 12.93 -7.17 -2.91
CA VAL A 75 13.53 -6.45 -1.77
C VAL A 75 12.62 -5.32 -1.32
N LEU A 76 12.08 -4.53 -2.26
CA LEU A 76 11.08 -3.49 -1.95
C LEU A 76 9.88 -4.09 -1.22
N ALA A 77 9.30 -5.17 -1.75
CA ALA A 77 8.15 -5.84 -1.15
C ALA A 77 8.46 -6.41 0.25
N ALA A 78 9.65 -6.97 0.44
CA ALA A 78 10.08 -7.48 1.74
C ALA A 78 10.17 -6.37 2.80
N ARG A 79 10.76 -5.22 2.44
CA ARG A 79 10.83 -4.06 3.33
C ARG A 79 9.44 -3.53 3.68
N LEU A 80 8.55 -3.40 2.70
CA LEU A 80 7.19 -2.91 2.93
C LEU A 80 6.40 -3.84 3.86
N ARG A 81 6.52 -5.17 3.69
CA ARG A 81 5.91 -6.14 4.60
C ARG A 81 6.44 -5.98 6.03
N ALA A 82 7.75 -5.85 6.19
CA ALA A 82 8.36 -5.67 7.51
C ALA A 82 7.85 -4.39 8.21
N MET A 83 7.75 -3.27 7.48
CA MET A 83 7.22 -2.02 8.02
C MET A 83 5.73 -2.13 8.41
N MET A 84 4.93 -2.88 7.65
CA MET A 84 3.54 -3.19 8.00
C MET A 84 3.42 -4.23 9.13
N GLU A 85 4.47 -4.99 9.42
CA GLU A 85 4.54 -5.98 10.51
C GLU A 85 5.07 -5.39 11.83
N GLY A 86 5.67 -4.21 11.80
CA GLY A 86 6.09 -3.49 13.00
C GLY A 86 7.38 -2.70 12.86
N ASP A 87 8.16 -2.91 11.79
CA ASP A 87 9.39 -2.14 11.56
C ASP A 87 9.09 -0.66 11.33
N ASP A 88 10.11 0.17 11.52
CA ASP A 88 10.00 1.62 11.41
C ASP A 88 9.54 2.06 10.02
N PHE A 89 8.58 2.97 9.99
CA PHE A 89 8.01 3.54 8.77
C PHE A 89 8.43 5.02 8.73
N PRO A 90 9.59 5.34 8.13
CA PRO A 90 10.18 6.67 8.27
C PRO A 90 9.28 7.73 7.63
N HIS A 91 9.22 8.89 8.30
CA HIS A 91 8.54 10.04 7.74
C HIS A 91 9.33 10.54 6.50
N PRO A 92 8.67 10.93 5.38
CA PRO A 92 9.36 11.32 4.15
C PRO A 92 10.19 12.61 4.29
N SER A 93 9.79 13.54 5.17
CA SER A 93 10.62 14.67 5.60
C SER A 93 11.58 14.24 6.72
N THR A 94 12.85 14.66 6.61
CA THR A 94 13.90 14.45 7.62
C THR A 94 13.69 15.24 8.90
N ASP A 95 12.93 16.34 8.85
CA ASP A 95 12.56 17.15 10.02
C ASP A 95 11.07 17.53 9.97
N PRO A 96 10.16 16.59 10.31
CA PRO A 96 8.74 16.87 10.30
C PRO A 96 8.33 17.69 11.51
N LYS A 97 7.47 18.69 11.29
CA LYS A 97 6.75 19.36 12.38
C LYS A 97 6.01 18.31 13.23
N PRO A 98 5.88 18.49 14.56
CA PRO A 98 5.26 17.50 15.44
C PRO A 98 3.87 17.02 14.98
N ALA A 99 3.03 17.92 14.47
CA ALA A 99 1.71 17.58 13.96
C ALA A 99 1.76 16.67 12.72
N ALA A 100 2.69 16.91 11.79
CA ALA A 100 2.87 16.08 10.59
C ALA A 100 3.39 14.69 10.97
N ARG A 101 4.28 14.62 11.95
CA ARG A 101 4.78 13.36 12.50
C ARG A 101 3.65 12.52 13.10
N ALA A 102 2.83 13.11 13.97
CA ALA A 102 1.70 12.42 14.59
C ALA A 102 0.66 11.95 13.55
N GLN A 103 0.41 12.75 12.50
CA GLN A 103 -0.49 12.35 11.40
C GLN A 103 0.05 11.14 10.63
N HIS A 104 1.35 11.13 10.34
CA HIS A 104 2.03 10.01 9.68
C HIS A 104 1.98 8.75 10.55
N GLU A 105 2.33 8.83 11.83
CA GLU A 105 2.24 7.72 12.78
C GLU A 105 0.83 7.13 12.84
N ALA A 106 -0.20 7.99 12.92
CA ALA A 106 -1.59 7.56 12.89
C ALA A 106 -1.98 6.89 11.56
N ALA A 107 -1.43 7.35 10.42
CA ALA A 107 -1.66 6.75 9.11
C ALA A 107 -0.99 5.38 8.98
N VAL A 108 0.24 5.24 9.47
CA VAL A 108 0.96 3.96 9.57
C VAL A 108 0.18 2.96 10.42
N GLU A 109 -0.36 3.39 11.56
CA GLU A 109 -1.13 2.50 12.43
C GLU A 109 -2.46 2.04 11.79
N ARG A 110 -3.11 2.90 10.98
CA ARG A 110 -4.28 2.49 10.18
C ARG A 110 -3.89 1.47 9.12
N LEU A 111 -2.78 1.69 8.41
CA LEU A 111 -2.25 0.76 7.41
C LEU A 111 -1.92 -0.61 8.04
N ARG A 112 -1.25 -0.63 9.19
CA ARG A 112 -0.92 -1.87 9.91
C ARG A 112 -2.17 -2.65 10.30
N ARG A 113 -3.18 -1.98 10.85
CA ARG A 113 -4.47 -2.63 11.14
C ARG A 113 -5.09 -3.24 9.89
N ARG A 114 -5.14 -2.47 8.79
CA ARG A 114 -5.67 -2.97 7.52
C ARG A 114 -4.93 -4.19 7.00
N TRP A 115 -3.60 -4.17 7.08
CA TRP A 115 -2.74 -5.29 6.72
C TRP A 115 -3.06 -6.56 7.52
N GLN A 116 -3.31 -6.43 8.83
CA GLN A 116 -3.73 -7.56 9.67
C GLN A 116 -5.11 -8.10 9.27
N ASP A 117 -6.07 -7.21 8.99
CA ASP A 117 -7.42 -7.60 8.52
C ASP A 117 -7.36 -8.39 7.22
N LEU A 118 -6.47 -8.02 6.30
CA LEU A 118 -6.29 -8.72 5.02
C LEU A 118 -5.64 -10.10 5.19
N LYS A 119 -4.71 -10.26 6.14
CA LYS A 119 -4.12 -11.57 6.47
C LYS A 119 -5.12 -12.49 7.15
N SER A 120 -6.02 -11.94 7.95
CA SER A 120 -7.02 -12.66 8.73
C SER A 120 -8.40 -12.16 8.35
N PRO A 121 -8.91 -12.51 7.14
CA PRO A 121 -10.21 -12.05 6.72
C PRO A 121 -11.25 -12.45 7.78
N PRO A 122 -12.08 -11.50 8.27
CA PRO A 122 -13.03 -11.80 9.33
C PRO A 122 -13.89 -12.99 8.88
N LYS A 123 -14.04 -13.99 9.76
CA LYS A 123 -14.97 -15.10 9.54
C LYS A 123 -16.34 -14.50 9.27
N ARG A 124 -16.75 -14.48 8.00
CA ARG A 124 -18.07 -14.03 7.60
C ARG A 124 -19.07 -14.88 8.41
N PRO A 125 -19.93 -14.29 9.26
CA PRO A 125 -20.95 -15.09 9.94
C PRO A 125 -21.74 -15.79 8.84
N ALA A 126 -21.84 -17.11 8.94
CA ALA A 126 -22.61 -17.89 7.98
C ALA A 126 -24.02 -17.29 7.93
N ILE A 127 -24.39 -16.73 6.79
CA ILE A 127 -25.76 -16.27 6.55
C ILE A 127 -26.60 -17.54 6.66
N LEU A 128 -27.37 -17.65 7.74
CA LEU A 128 -28.31 -18.73 7.96
C LEU A 128 -29.44 -18.51 6.95
N VAL A 129 -29.27 -19.03 5.73
CA VAL A 129 -30.34 -19.12 4.73
C VAL A 129 -31.30 -20.20 5.23
N GLY A 130 -32.15 -19.82 6.17
CA GLY A 130 -33.16 -20.64 6.79
C GLY A 130 -34.42 -19.81 6.98
N ASN A 131 -35.20 -19.69 5.90
CA ASN A 131 -36.67 -19.72 5.88
C ASN A 131 -37.19 -19.13 4.57
N LEU A 132 -37.11 -19.95 3.51
CA LEU A 132 -38.00 -19.85 2.37
C LEU A 132 -38.57 -21.26 2.11
N ILE A 133 -39.51 -21.67 2.97
CA ILE A 133 -40.47 -22.74 2.66
C ILE A 133 -41.82 -22.01 2.66
N ALA A 134 -42.22 -21.54 1.48
CA ALA A 134 -43.21 -22.19 0.61
C ALA A 134 -44.63 -21.98 1.15
N ALA A 135 -45.37 -21.18 0.40
CA ALA A 135 -46.81 -21.12 0.43
C ALA A 135 -47.40 -22.49 0.06
N GLU A 136 -48.42 -22.92 0.78
CA GLU A 136 -49.72 -23.41 0.28
C GLU A 136 -50.70 -23.52 1.46
#